data_AF-A0A433USK8-F1
#
_entry.id   AF-A0A433USK8-F1
#
_cell.length_a   1.000
_cell.length_b   1.000
_cell.length_c   1.000
_cell.angle_alpha   90.00
_cell.angle_beta   90.00
_cell.angle_gamma   90.00
#
_symmetry.space_group_name_H-M   'P 1'
#
loop_
_entity.id
_entity.type
_entity.pdbx_description
1 polymer ?
#
loop_
_entity_poly.entity_id
_entity_poly.type
_entity_poly.pdbx_seq_one_letter_code
_entity_poly.pdbx_strand_id
1 'polypeptide(L)'
;MRNQSVSVSAIAMENGYKLGYTKRPLSELSCDNAFDWLIEVGVLRREVDGQGITDGFRLTPLGHQLVEKFPEQDWRSPSLSDRLYNSITRWFRLPF
;
A
#
# COMPACT_ATOMS: atom_id res chain seq x y z
N MET A 1 -9.98 2.30 -2.93
CA MET A 1 -9.38 1.21 -2.12
C MET A 1 -10.28 0.67 -1.03
N ARG A 2 -11.08 1.49 -0.31
CA ARG A 2 -12.05 0.94 0.67
C ARG A 2 -13.13 0.08 0.01
N ASN A 3 -13.79 0.57 -1.04
CA ASN A 3 -14.94 -0.14 -1.61
C ASN A 3 -14.69 -0.69 -3.03
N GLN A 4 -13.53 -0.40 -3.61
CA GLN A 4 -13.19 -0.78 -4.98
C GLN A 4 -11.67 -0.91 -5.17
N SER A 5 -11.31 -1.73 -6.14
CA SER A 5 -9.96 -1.84 -6.68
C SER A 5 -9.51 -0.51 -7.31
N VAL A 6 -8.23 -0.21 -7.21
CA VAL A 6 -7.63 1.00 -7.81
C VAL A 6 -6.37 0.59 -8.56
N SER A 7 -6.22 1.07 -9.80
CA SER A 7 -5.05 0.77 -10.64
C SER A 7 -3.79 1.49 -10.16
N VAL A 8 -2.60 0.93 -10.47
CA VAL A 8 -1.32 1.62 -10.21
C VAL A 8 -1.30 3.00 -10.86
N SER A 9 -1.80 3.11 -12.09
CA SER A 9 -1.80 4.36 -12.86
C SER A 9 -2.63 5.49 -12.22
N ALA A 10 -3.61 5.15 -11.39
CA ALA A 10 -4.36 6.12 -10.59
C ALA A 10 -3.61 6.58 -9.33
N ILE A 11 -2.66 5.79 -8.84
CA ILE A 11 -1.92 6.01 -7.58
C ILE A 11 -0.50 6.53 -7.84
N ALA A 12 0.06 6.27 -9.01
CA ALA A 12 1.37 6.74 -9.39
C ALA A 12 1.35 8.18 -9.91
N MET A 13 2.54 8.75 -10.02
CA MET A 13 2.82 10.07 -10.59
C MET A 13 2.01 11.19 -9.92
N GLU A 14 1.72 12.25 -10.67
CA GLU A 14 0.93 13.40 -10.21
C GLU A 14 -0.51 13.03 -9.82
N ASN A 15 -1.09 12.00 -10.44
CA ASN A 15 -2.45 11.57 -10.15
C ASN A 15 -2.58 11.08 -8.71
N GLY A 16 -1.62 10.26 -8.25
CA GLY A 16 -1.58 9.78 -6.86
C GLY A 16 -1.55 10.89 -5.82
N TYR A 17 -0.73 11.92 -6.08
CA TYR A 17 -0.62 13.07 -5.17
C TYR A 17 -1.92 13.89 -5.16
N LYS A 18 -2.47 14.21 -6.33
CA LYS A 18 -3.71 14.99 -6.47
C LYS A 18 -4.94 14.29 -5.88
N LEU A 19 -5.00 12.97 -5.99
CA LEU A 19 -6.08 12.15 -5.44
C LEU A 19 -5.87 11.76 -3.97
N GLY A 20 -4.77 12.19 -3.34
CA GLY A 20 -4.48 11.94 -1.94
C GLY A 20 -4.04 10.51 -1.61
N TYR A 21 -3.71 9.70 -2.61
CA TYR A 21 -3.17 8.35 -2.40
C TYR A 21 -1.72 8.38 -1.89
N THR A 22 -0.94 9.40 -2.28
CA THR A 22 0.45 9.55 -1.88
C THR A 22 0.73 10.97 -1.36
N LYS A 23 1.73 11.10 -0.48
CA LYS A 23 2.15 12.42 0.04
C LYS A 23 3.03 13.22 -0.94
N ARG A 24 3.48 12.58 -2.02
CA ARG A 24 4.30 13.13 -3.09
C ARG A 24 4.16 12.25 -4.35
N PRO A 25 4.42 12.77 -5.56
CA PRO A 25 4.46 11.93 -6.75
C PRO A 25 5.46 10.78 -6.59
N LEU A 26 5.02 9.56 -6.94
CA LEU A 26 5.84 8.35 -6.91
C LEU A 26 5.85 7.71 -8.30
N SER A 27 6.99 7.19 -8.75
CA SER A 27 7.04 6.40 -9.98
C SER A 27 6.20 5.11 -9.83
N GLU A 28 5.72 4.56 -10.93
CA GLU A 28 4.97 3.28 -10.92
C GLU A 28 5.77 2.17 -10.24
N LEU A 29 7.06 2.04 -10.55
CA LEU A 29 7.96 1.08 -9.89
C LEU A 29 8.07 1.30 -8.37
N SER A 30 8.05 2.56 -7.90
CA SER A 30 8.06 2.85 -6.46
C SER A 30 6.74 2.49 -5.79
N CYS A 31 5.62 2.72 -6.48
CA CYS A 31 4.30 2.30 -6.03
C CYS A 31 4.20 0.77 -5.96
N ASP A 32 4.59 0.05 -7.00
CA ASP A 32 4.57 -1.41 -7.05
C ASP A 32 5.42 -2.02 -5.92
N ASN A 33 6.67 -1.56 -5.76
CA ASN A 33 7.52 -2.03 -4.66
C ASN A 33 6.86 -1.81 -3.29
N ALA A 34 6.17 -0.70 -3.09
CA ALA A 34 5.46 -0.42 -1.84
C ALA A 34 4.20 -1.30 -1.68
N PHE A 35 3.47 -1.56 -2.75
CA PHE A 35 2.32 -2.45 -2.72
C PHE A 35 2.70 -3.90 -2.49
N ASP A 36 3.80 -4.37 -3.08
CA ASP A 36 4.30 -5.73 -2.86
C ASP A 36 4.59 -5.97 -1.38
N TRP A 37 5.16 -4.98 -0.69
CA TRP A 37 5.34 -5.04 0.77
C TRP A 37 4.00 -5.11 1.51
N LEU A 38 3.02 -4.31 1.12
CA LEU A 38 1.68 -4.33 1.73
C LEU A 38 0.90 -5.62 1.44
N ILE A 39 1.19 -6.29 0.32
CA ILE A 39 0.68 -7.62 0.00
C ILE A 39 1.36 -8.67 0.89
N GLU A 40 2.68 -8.58 1.07
CA GLU A 40 3.46 -9.50 1.89
C GLU A 40 3.02 -9.47 3.37
N VAL A 41 2.73 -8.29 3.92
CA VAL A 41 2.15 -8.15 5.27
C VAL A 41 0.63 -8.39 5.32
N GLY A 42 0.01 -8.79 4.20
CA GLY A 42 -1.38 -9.23 4.13
C GLY A 42 -2.44 -8.12 4.15
N VAL A 43 -2.07 -6.85 3.96
CA VAL A 43 -2.98 -5.69 3.99
C VAL A 43 -3.64 -5.44 2.64
N LEU A 44 -2.91 -5.69 1.55
CA LEU A 44 -3.39 -5.53 0.18
C LEU A 44 -3.44 -6.86 -0.56
N ARG A 45 -4.23 -6.87 -1.64
CA ARG A 45 -4.21 -7.92 -2.65
C ARG A 45 -4.24 -7.27 -4.03
N ARG A 46 -3.44 -7.82 -4.96
CA ARG A 46 -3.48 -7.48 -6.38
C ARG A 46 -4.65 -8.23 -7.03
N GLU A 47 -5.46 -7.50 -7.78
CA GLU A 47 -6.49 -8.02 -8.66
C GLU A 47 -6.06 -7.77 -10.09
N VAL A 48 -6.14 -8.81 -10.91
CA VAL A 48 -5.98 -8.68 -12.35
C VAL A 48 -7.36 -8.56 -12.98
N ASP A 49 -7.48 -7.78 -14.05
CA ASP A 49 -8.64 -7.91 -14.93
C ASP A 49 -8.75 -9.36 -15.46
N GLY A 50 -9.89 -9.72 -16.04
CA GLY A 50 -10.12 -11.06 -16.59
C GLY A 50 -9.13 -11.47 -17.70
N GLN A 51 -8.24 -10.56 -18.12
CA GLN A 51 -7.22 -10.75 -19.15
C GLN A 51 -5.79 -10.71 -18.61
N GLY A 52 -5.57 -10.33 -17.34
CA GLY A 52 -4.24 -10.18 -16.76
C GLY A 52 -3.45 -8.94 -17.21
N ILE A 53 -4.11 -7.95 -17.82
CA ILE A 53 -3.44 -6.79 -18.45
C ILE A 53 -3.37 -5.60 -17.51
N THR A 54 -4.44 -5.37 -16.75
CA THR A 54 -4.54 -4.26 -15.81
C THR A 54 -4.51 -4.77 -14.38
N ASP A 55 -3.55 -4.26 -13.61
CA ASP A 55 -3.43 -4.54 -12.19
C ASP A 55 -4.19 -3.48 -11.37
N GLY A 56 -5.12 -3.95 -10.57
CA GLY A 56 -5.81 -3.22 -9.52
C GLY A 56 -5.38 -3.69 -8.13
N PHE A 57 -5.53 -2.83 -7.12
CA PHE A 57 -5.24 -3.17 -5.73
C PHE A 57 -6.45 -2.90 -4.85
N ARG A 58 -6.75 -3.85 -3.97
CA ARG A 58 -7.78 -3.73 -2.96
C ARG A 58 -7.28 -4.08 -1.58
N LEU A 59 -7.97 -3.58 -0.56
CA LEU A 59 -7.78 -4.01 0.81
C LEU A 59 -8.23 -5.46 0.98
N THR A 60 -7.48 -6.21 1.79
CA THR A 60 -7.91 -7.48 2.36
C THR A 60 -8.81 -7.23 3.57
N PRO A 61 -9.48 -8.25 4.13
CA PRO A 61 -10.21 -8.10 5.39
C PRO A 61 -9.35 -7.53 6.52
N LEU A 62 -8.06 -7.91 6.62
CA LEU A 62 -7.12 -7.33 7.58
C LEU A 62 -6.89 -5.83 7.31
N GLY A 63 -6.67 -5.46 6.05
CA GLY A 63 -6.50 -4.06 5.67
C GLY A 63 -7.72 -3.20 6.00
N HIS A 64 -8.92 -3.73 5.80
CA HIS A 64 -10.17 -3.09 6.21
C HIS A 64 -10.21 -2.85 7.73
N GLN A 65 -9.94 -3.88 8.52
CA GLN A 65 -9.91 -3.76 9.99
C GLN A 65 -8.90 -2.73 10.48
N LEU A 66 -7.72 -2.65 9.85
CA LEU A 66 -6.70 -1.65 10.22
C LEU A 66 -7.17 -0.22 9.93
N VAL A 67 -7.78 0.01 8.76
CA VAL A 67 -8.28 1.33 8.36
C VAL A 67 -9.48 1.76 9.21
N GLU A 68 -10.32 0.81 9.65
CA GLU A 68 -11.44 1.07 10.56
C GLU A 68 -10.98 1.32 12.00
N LYS A 69 -9.97 0.58 12.46
CA LYS A 69 -9.43 0.69 13.82
C LYS A 69 -8.59 1.96 14.03
N PHE A 70 -7.92 2.43 12.98
CA PHE A 70 -7.06 3.61 13.02
C PHE A 70 -7.53 4.62 11.97
N PRO A 71 -8.49 5.50 12.32
CA PRO A 71 -8.86 6.61 11.45
C PRO A 71 -7.65 7.50 11.17
N GLU A 72 -7.69 8.26 10.07
CA GLU A 72 -6.54 8.99 9.50
C GLU A 72 -5.79 9.92 10.49
N GLN A 73 -6.44 10.33 11.58
CA GLN A 73 -5.89 11.22 12.60
C GLN A 73 -5.20 10.49 13.77
N ASP A 74 -5.30 9.16 13.86
CA ASP A 74 -4.85 8.37 15.02
C ASP A 74 -3.59 7.53 14.77
N TRP A 75 -2.99 7.67 13.58
CA TRP A 75 -1.73 7.02 13.27
C TRP A 75 -0.58 7.73 13.98
N ARG A 76 0.07 7.04 14.92
CA ARG A 76 1.31 7.53 15.53
C ARG A 76 2.38 7.69 14.46
N SER A 77 3.12 8.80 14.53
CA SER A 77 4.29 8.97 13.68
C SER A 77 5.33 7.89 13.99
N PRO A 78 5.78 7.10 12.99
CA PRO A 78 6.71 6.00 13.24
C PRO A 78 8.04 6.55 13.75
N SER A 79 8.52 5.98 14.85
CA SER A 79 9.81 6.29 15.44
C SER A 79 10.97 5.85 14.53
N LEU A 80 12.19 6.30 14.83
CA LEU A 80 13.37 5.87 14.07
C LEU A 80 13.61 4.35 14.20
N SER A 81 13.34 3.76 15.36
CA SER A 81 13.41 2.31 15.55
C SER A 81 12.36 1.58 14.73
N ASP A 82 11.13 2.09 14.64
CA ASP A 82 10.08 1.48 13.79
C ASP A 82 10.50 1.48 12.33
N ARG A 83 11.08 2.59 11.86
CA ARG A 83 11.58 2.71 10.48
C ARG A 83 12.73 1.73 10.22
N LEU A 84 13.69 1.64 11.14
CA LEU A 84 14.82 0.72 11.01
C LEU A 84 14.35 -0.74 11.02
N TYR A 85 13.48 -1.11 11.96
CA TYR A 85 12.90 -2.45 12.04
C TYR A 85 12.16 -2.79 10.74
N ASN A 86 11.27 -1.93 10.27
CA ASN A 86 10.55 -2.13 9.01
C ASN A 86 11.50 -2.26 7.81
N SER A 87 12.58 -1.48 7.76
CA SER A 87 13.59 -1.60 6.71
C SER A 87 14.32 -2.95 6.75
N ILE A 88 14.69 -3.44 7.94
CA ILE A 88 15.35 -4.75 8.12
C ILE A 88 14.38 -5.87 7.73
N THR A 89 13.15 -5.86 8.24
CA THR A 89 12.14 -6.88 7.93
C THR A 89 11.86 -6.95 6.44
N ARG A 90 11.72 -5.79 5.77
CA ARG A 90 11.50 -5.73 4.32
C ARG A 90 12.70 -6.21 3.51
N TRP A 91 13.92 -6.01 4.00
CA TRP A 91 15.13 -6.45 3.31
C TRP A 91 15.37 -7.96 3.45
N PHE A 92 15.16 -8.51 4.65
CA PHE A 92 15.44 -9.91 4.96
C PHE A 92 14.22 -10.82 4.84
N ARG A 93 13.03 -10.28 4.52
CA ARG A 93 11.74 -10.99 4.46
C ARG A 93 11.53 -11.89 5.67
N LEU A 94 11.79 -11.35 6.85
CA LEU A 94 11.67 -12.12 8.09
C LEU A 94 10.19 -12.45 8.32
N PRO A 95 9.86 -13.71 8.65
CA PRO A 95 8.51 -14.05 9.08
C PRO A 95 8.19 -13.29 10.37
N PHE A 96 6.98 -12.73 10.43
CA PHE A 96 6.44 -12.00 11.57
C PHE A 96 5.67 -12.92 12.52
#